data_AF-A0A950LMW6-F1
#
_entry.id   AF-A0A950LMW6-F1
#
_cell.length_a   1.000
_cell.length_b   1.000
_cell.length_c   1.000
_cell.angle_alpha   90.00
_cell.angle_beta   90.00
_cell.angle_gamma   90.00
#
_symmetry.space_group_name_H-M   'P 1'
#
loop_
_entity.id
_entity.type
_entity.pdbx_description
1 polymer ?
#
loop_
_entity_poly.entity_id
_entity_poly.type
_entity_poly.pdbx_seq_one_letter_code
_entity_poly.pdbx_strand_id
1 'polypeptide(L)'
;PPAPPKADNQSLDAIVARRAALLAAYQNEDYAARYRRTVEAVRRAERERAAAGETLTEAVARNLFKLMAIKDEYEVARLYADGAFAQALRDAFDGDLKVSFHLAPPLLARKDPVTGEARKMRFGPWMMKVFRALAALRGLRGTPLDVFGYSAERRAERALLADYETLCAELALGLTPDNRDAAVALASLPDSIRGFGHVKARAMAKAEQERRRLLAEWRAPPPLREAAE
;
A
#
# COMPACT_ATOMS: atom_id res chain seq x y z
N PRO A 1 -5.12 -37.88 2.90
CA PRO A 1 -5.61 -36.50 3.11
C PRO A 1 -5.90 -35.81 1.77
N PRO A 2 -7.13 -35.33 1.52
CA PRO A 2 -7.40 -34.50 0.35
C PRO A 2 -6.55 -33.21 0.46
N ALA A 3 -5.99 -32.80 -0.68
CA ALA A 3 -5.16 -31.60 -0.79
C ALA A 3 -5.92 -30.35 -0.27
N PRO A 4 -5.22 -29.36 0.32
CA PRO A 4 -5.85 -28.13 0.73
C PRO A 4 -6.54 -27.45 -0.48
N PRO A 5 -7.71 -26.82 -0.28
CA PRO A 5 -8.39 -26.12 -1.35
C PRO A 5 -7.47 -25.05 -1.95
N LYS A 6 -7.36 -25.02 -3.28
CA LYS A 6 -6.69 -23.95 -4.03
C LYS A 6 -7.32 -22.62 -3.61
N ALA A 7 -6.48 -21.63 -3.29
CA ALA A 7 -6.89 -20.29 -2.87
C ALA A 7 -8.07 -19.78 -3.72
N ASP A 8 -9.17 -19.46 -3.04
CA ASP A 8 -10.45 -19.09 -3.63
C ASP A 8 -10.31 -18.07 -4.76
N ASN A 9 -10.96 -18.38 -5.87
CA ASN A 9 -11.24 -17.47 -6.98
C ASN A 9 -12.21 -16.37 -6.50
N GLN A 10 -11.77 -15.48 -5.62
CA GLN A 10 -12.55 -14.34 -5.15
C GLN A 10 -12.79 -13.40 -6.33
N SER A 11 -14.05 -13.03 -6.58
CA SER A 11 -14.38 -12.03 -7.60
C SER A 11 -13.67 -10.70 -7.30
N LEU A 12 -13.39 -9.92 -8.35
CA LEU A 12 -12.80 -8.59 -8.18
C LEU A 12 -13.63 -7.71 -7.23
N ASP A 13 -14.95 -7.84 -7.26
CA ASP A 13 -15.85 -7.13 -6.33
C ASP A 13 -15.60 -7.52 -4.87
N ALA A 14 -15.42 -8.81 -4.57
CA ALA A 14 -15.10 -9.27 -3.22
C ALA A 14 -13.74 -8.73 -2.76
N ILE A 15 -12.75 -8.70 -3.67
CA ILE A 15 -11.42 -8.15 -3.40
C ILE A 15 -11.51 -6.65 -3.08
N VAL A 16 -12.23 -5.87 -3.89
CA VAL A 16 -12.42 -4.42 -3.71
C VAL A 16 -13.18 -4.14 -2.42
N ALA A 17 -14.27 -4.86 -2.15
CA ALA A 17 -15.06 -4.70 -0.94
C ALA A 17 -14.25 -4.97 0.32
N ARG A 18 -13.50 -6.08 0.36
CA ARG A 18 -12.62 -6.43 1.49
C ARG A 18 -11.55 -5.37 1.71
N ARG A 19 -10.88 -4.91 0.64
CA ARG A 19 -9.84 -3.88 0.73
C ARG A 19 -10.39 -2.53 1.19
N ALA A 20 -11.56 -2.14 0.70
CA ALA A 20 -12.22 -0.93 1.17
C ALA A 20 -12.58 -1.01 2.66
N ALA A 21 -13.10 -2.14 3.14
CA ALA A 21 -13.37 -2.35 4.57
C ALA A 21 -12.09 -2.26 5.42
N LEU A 22 -10.98 -2.84 4.94
CA LEU A 22 -9.68 -2.71 5.60
C LEU A 22 -9.20 -1.25 5.62
N LEU A 23 -9.39 -0.49 4.55
CA LEU A 23 -9.04 0.94 4.50
C LEU A 23 -9.91 1.81 5.41
N ALA A 24 -11.18 1.45 5.57
CA ALA A 24 -12.08 2.10 6.50
C ALA A 24 -11.63 1.89 7.95
N ALA A 25 -11.23 0.67 8.30
CA ALA A 25 -10.66 0.35 9.61
C ALA A 25 -9.27 0.99 9.81
N TYR A 26 -8.47 1.05 8.75
CA TYR A 26 -7.14 1.64 8.72
C TYR A 26 -7.18 3.14 9.01
N GLN A 27 -8.07 3.89 8.36
CA GLN A 27 -8.21 5.34 8.51
C GLN A 27 -9.66 5.71 8.84
N ASN A 28 -10.51 5.76 7.81
CA ASN A 28 -11.93 6.14 7.86
C ASN A 28 -12.64 5.80 6.53
N GLU A 29 -13.95 5.99 6.49
CA GLU A 29 -14.76 5.68 5.29
C GLU A 29 -14.41 6.55 4.08
N ASP A 30 -14.01 7.81 4.27
CA ASP A 30 -13.58 8.68 3.16
C ASP A 30 -12.33 8.14 2.45
N TYR A 31 -11.41 7.54 3.22
CA TYR A 31 -10.21 6.89 2.69
C TYR A 31 -10.57 5.62 1.91
N ALA A 32 -11.53 4.84 2.39
CA ALA A 32 -12.07 3.70 1.64
C ALA A 32 -12.80 4.15 0.37
N ALA A 33 -13.56 5.24 0.43
CA ALA A 33 -14.26 5.81 -0.72
C ALA A 33 -13.30 6.32 -1.79
N ARG A 34 -12.16 6.93 -1.40
CA ARG A 34 -11.07 7.30 -2.32
C ARG A 34 -10.57 6.10 -3.10
N TYR A 35 -10.29 4.98 -2.42
CA TYR A 35 -9.90 3.72 -3.07
C TYR A 35 -10.96 3.23 -4.06
N ARG A 36 -12.22 3.14 -3.64
CA ARG A 36 -13.33 2.69 -4.52
C ARG A 36 -13.46 3.58 -5.76
N ARG A 37 -13.40 4.91 -5.61
CA ARG A 37 -13.50 5.86 -6.73
C ARG A 37 -12.38 5.67 -7.75
N THR A 38 -11.14 5.52 -7.30
CA THR A 38 -10.00 5.32 -8.23
C THR A 38 -10.11 3.99 -8.97
N VAL A 39 -10.46 2.91 -8.28
CA VAL A 39 -10.64 1.60 -8.92
C VAL A 39 -11.80 1.63 -9.92
N GLU A 40 -12.94 2.23 -9.57
CA GLU A 40 -14.11 2.30 -10.44
C GLU A 40 -13.86 3.17 -11.69
N ALA A 41 -13.10 4.26 -11.55
CA ALA A 41 -12.73 5.09 -12.70
C ALA A 41 -11.93 4.31 -13.75
N VAL A 42 -10.98 3.48 -13.30
CA VAL A 42 -10.20 2.60 -14.18
C VAL A 42 -11.07 1.48 -14.75
N ARG A 43 -11.92 0.87 -13.92
CA ARG A 43 -12.85 -0.19 -14.33
C ARG A 43 -13.78 0.25 -15.44
N ARG A 44 -14.35 1.45 -15.31
CA ARG A 44 -15.20 2.04 -16.34
C ARG A 44 -14.43 2.24 -17.64
N ALA A 45 -13.23 2.81 -17.58
CA ALA A 45 -12.39 3.01 -18.76
C ALA A 45 -12.02 1.68 -19.45
N GLU A 46 -11.65 0.65 -18.68
CA GLU A 46 -11.31 -0.68 -19.21
C GLU A 46 -12.50 -1.33 -19.92
N ARG A 47 -13.70 -1.24 -19.34
CA ARG A 47 -14.95 -1.74 -19.93
C ARG A 47 -15.35 -1.01 -21.21
N GLU A 48 -15.22 0.32 -21.22
CA GLU A 48 -15.62 1.16 -22.36
C GLU A 48 -14.64 1.09 -23.54
N ARG A 49 -13.34 0.92 -23.27
CA ARG A 49 -12.29 1.22 -24.27
C ARG A 49 -11.41 0.05 -24.68
N ALA A 50 -11.30 -1.01 -23.87
CA ALA A 50 -10.30 -2.07 -24.08
C ALA A 50 -10.90 -3.49 -24.10
N ALA A 51 -12.21 -3.59 -24.38
CA ALA A 51 -13.05 -4.78 -24.51
C ALA A 51 -12.46 -6.13 -24.02
N ALA A 52 -13.16 -6.75 -23.06
CA ALA A 52 -12.98 -8.08 -22.46
C ALA A 52 -11.94 -8.21 -21.32
N GLY A 53 -12.42 -8.40 -20.09
CA GLY A 53 -11.62 -8.66 -18.88
C GLY A 53 -11.45 -7.43 -17.97
N GLU A 54 -10.91 -7.65 -16.77
CA GLU A 54 -10.71 -6.61 -15.75
C GLU A 54 -9.25 -6.59 -15.23
N THR A 55 -8.28 -6.93 -16.09
CA THR A 55 -6.88 -7.15 -15.71
C THR A 55 -6.19 -5.88 -15.23
N LEU A 56 -6.45 -4.74 -15.90
CA LEU A 56 -5.94 -3.44 -15.46
C LEU A 56 -6.59 -3.05 -14.12
N THR A 57 -7.90 -3.24 -14.01
CA THR A 57 -8.63 -2.95 -12.77
C THR A 57 -8.11 -3.80 -11.60
N GLU A 58 -7.84 -5.08 -11.82
CA GLU A 58 -7.24 -5.97 -10.81
C GLU A 58 -5.85 -5.49 -10.37
N ALA A 59 -5.00 -5.09 -11.33
CA ALA A 59 -3.67 -4.54 -11.05
C ALA A 59 -3.75 -3.26 -10.22
N VAL A 60 -4.64 -2.33 -10.58
CA VAL A 60 -4.90 -1.09 -9.84
C VAL A 60 -5.47 -1.37 -8.46
N ALA A 61 -6.48 -2.23 -8.35
CA ALA A 61 -7.09 -2.59 -7.08
C ALA A 61 -6.08 -3.17 -6.09
N ARG A 62 -5.10 -3.96 -6.58
CA ARG A 62 -4.02 -4.54 -5.76
C ARG A 62 -3.01 -3.51 -5.34
N ASN A 63 -2.45 -2.78 -6.29
CA ASN A 63 -1.32 -1.90 -6.05
C ASN A 63 -1.73 -0.59 -5.37
N LEU A 64 -2.91 -0.04 -5.67
CA LEU A 64 -3.45 1.10 -4.94
C LEU A 64 -3.65 0.78 -3.47
N PHE A 65 -4.27 -0.37 -3.15
CA PHE A 65 -4.46 -0.78 -1.76
C PHE A 65 -3.13 -0.93 -1.03
N LYS A 66 -2.12 -1.54 -1.68
CA LYS A 66 -0.77 -1.68 -1.12
C LYS A 66 -0.13 -0.34 -0.79
N LEU A 67 -0.32 0.67 -1.64
CA LEU A 67 0.22 2.02 -1.44
C LEU A 67 -0.56 2.84 -0.41
N MET A 68 -1.87 2.57 -0.25
CA MET A 68 -2.72 3.25 0.73
C MET A 68 -2.58 2.67 2.14
N ALA A 69 -2.45 1.34 2.26
CA ALA A 69 -2.37 0.62 3.53
C ALA A 69 -0.91 0.39 3.95
N ILE A 70 -0.13 1.46 4.07
CA ILE A 70 1.24 1.36 4.59
C ILE A 70 1.22 0.94 6.06
N LYS A 71 2.18 0.12 6.46
CA LYS A 71 2.32 -0.26 7.87
C LYS A 71 3.05 0.84 8.63
N ASP A 72 2.31 1.91 8.92
CA ASP A 72 2.79 3.03 9.70
C ASP A 72 2.58 2.84 11.20
N GLU A 73 3.03 3.83 11.98
CA GLU A 73 3.04 3.79 13.43
C GLU A 73 1.62 3.66 14.00
N TYR A 74 0.64 4.31 13.38
CA TYR A 74 -0.77 4.22 13.78
C TYR A 74 -1.37 2.85 13.49
N GLU A 75 -1.07 2.26 12.34
CA GLU A 75 -1.55 0.92 11.99
C GLU A 75 -0.91 -0.16 12.86
N VAL A 76 0.41 -0.04 13.13
CA VAL A 76 1.09 -0.90 14.10
C VAL A 76 0.40 -0.80 15.46
N ALA A 77 0.11 0.42 15.92
CA ALA A 77 -0.59 0.64 17.18
C ALA A 77 -1.99 0.02 17.19
N ARG A 78 -2.76 0.16 16.10
CA ARG A 78 -4.10 -0.44 15.94
C ARG A 78 -4.05 -1.96 16.05
N LEU A 79 -3.10 -2.62 15.38
CA LEU A 79 -2.92 -4.07 15.42
C LEU A 79 -2.52 -4.61 16.81
N TYR A 80 -1.88 -3.80 17.65
CA TYR A 80 -1.64 -4.17 19.05
C TYR A 80 -2.85 -3.85 19.95
N ALA A 81 -3.65 -2.84 19.59
CA ALA A 81 -4.75 -2.34 20.39
C ALA A 81 -6.10 -3.03 20.12
N ASP A 82 -6.27 -3.73 19.00
CA ASP A 82 -7.54 -4.36 18.57
C ASP A 82 -7.93 -5.63 19.37
N GLY A 83 -7.09 -6.05 20.30
CA GLY A 83 -7.34 -7.18 21.19
C GLY A 83 -6.95 -8.55 20.61
N ALA A 84 -6.73 -8.67 19.29
CA ALA A 84 -6.31 -9.91 18.67
C ALA A 84 -4.94 -10.37 19.20
N PHE A 85 -4.01 -9.42 19.36
CA PHE A 85 -2.70 -9.69 19.97
C PHE A 85 -2.81 -10.19 21.42
N ALA A 86 -3.67 -9.57 22.22
CA ALA A 86 -3.87 -9.97 23.61
C ALA A 86 -4.54 -11.35 23.72
N GLN A 87 -5.48 -11.66 22.83
CA GLN A 87 -6.09 -12.99 22.74
C GLN A 87 -5.05 -14.04 22.36
N ALA A 88 -4.28 -13.80 21.30
CA ALA A 88 -3.24 -14.72 20.85
C ALA A 88 -2.20 -15.02 21.94
N LEU A 89 -1.86 -14.02 22.78
CA LEU A 89 -0.98 -14.24 23.92
C LEU A 89 -1.59 -15.15 24.98
N ARG A 90 -2.89 -14.98 25.29
CA ARG A 90 -3.61 -15.83 26.26
C ARG A 90 -3.77 -17.25 25.75
N ASP A 91 -3.98 -17.43 24.46
CA ASP A 91 -4.16 -18.75 23.86
C ASP A 91 -2.82 -19.51 23.77
N ALA A 92 -1.70 -18.80 23.63
CA ALA A 92 -0.39 -19.41 23.44
C ALA A 92 0.40 -19.66 24.73
N PHE A 93 0.06 -18.99 25.84
CA PHE A 93 0.83 -19.07 27.08
C PHE A 93 -0.07 -19.06 28.31
N ASP A 94 0.24 -19.95 29.26
CA ASP A 94 -0.41 -20.01 30.57
C ASP A 94 0.27 -19.07 31.60
N GLY A 95 -0.51 -18.57 32.56
CA GLY A 95 -0.02 -17.80 33.71
C GLY A 95 0.03 -16.27 33.54
N ASP A 96 0.65 -15.59 34.51
CA ASP A 96 0.77 -14.12 34.52
C ASP A 96 1.83 -13.62 33.53
N LEU A 97 1.40 -13.24 32.33
CA LEU A 97 2.28 -12.79 31.26
C LEU A 97 2.75 -11.34 31.45
N LYS A 98 4.07 -11.14 31.41
CA LYS A 98 4.69 -9.80 31.32
C LYS A 98 5.24 -9.56 29.91
N VAL A 99 4.51 -8.77 29.13
CA VAL A 99 4.93 -8.41 27.77
C VAL A 99 5.92 -7.24 27.80
N SER A 100 7.04 -7.38 27.09
CA SER A 100 7.93 -6.25 26.79
C SER A 100 8.17 -6.13 25.30
N PHE A 101 8.12 -4.90 24.80
CA PHE A 101 8.24 -4.55 23.39
C PHE A 101 9.63 -4.03 23.09
N HIS A 102 10.23 -4.47 21.97
CA HIS A 102 11.48 -3.94 21.47
C HIS A 102 11.19 -3.10 20.23
N LEU A 103 11.17 -1.78 20.41
CA LEU A 103 10.80 -0.82 19.37
C LEU A 103 11.98 0.09 19.08
N ALA A 104 12.07 0.60 17.86
CA ALA A 104 12.95 1.70 17.51
C ALA A 104 12.08 2.91 17.11
N PRO A 105 11.54 3.67 18.08
CA PRO A 105 10.61 4.75 17.76
C PRO A 105 11.32 5.81 16.92
N PRO A 106 10.77 6.25 15.77
CA PRO A 106 11.47 7.12 14.83
C PRO A 106 12.02 8.42 15.43
N LEU A 107 11.34 8.96 16.46
CA LEU A 107 11.70 10.22 17.11
C LEU A 107 12.63 10.05 18.33
N LEU A 108 12.72 8.85 18.90
CA LEU A 108 13.43 8.59 20.17
C LEU A 108 14.65 7.68 20.00
N ALA A 109 14.60 6.77 19.02
CA ALA A 109 15.66 5.82 18.80
C ALA A 109 16.92 6.53 18.30
N ARG A 110 17.98 6.46 19.11
CA ARG A 110 19.31 6.91 18.69
C ARG A 110 19.78 6.03 17.53
N LYS A 111 20.29 6.66 16.48
CA LYS A 111 20.98 5.94 15.41
C LYS A 111 22.34 5.50 15.91
N ASP A 112 22.71 4.28 15.56
CA ASP A 112 24.04 3.78 15.78
C ASP A 112 25.05 4.58 14.94
N PRO A 113 26.16 5.08 15.51
CA PRO A 113 27.08 5.95 14.79
C PRO A 113 27.92 5.23 13.73
N VAL A 114 28.02 3.90 13.79
CA VAL A 114 28.81 3.10 12.83
C VAL A 114 27.93 2.59 11.70
N THR A 115 26.75 2.06 12.03
CA THR A 115 25.84 1.45 11.05
C THR A 115 24.74 2.39 10.55
N GLY A 116 24.47 3.48 11.27
CA GLY A 116 23.38 4.42 10.97
C GLY A 116 21.98 3.91 11.32
N GLU A 117 21.86 2.69 11.87
CA GLU A 117 20.57 2.03 12.14
C GLU A 117 19.96 2.46 13.48
N ALA A 118 18.63 2.51 13.55
CA ALA A 118 17.93 2.90 14.76
C ALA A 118 18.05 1.81 15.85
N ARG A 119 18.60 2.15 17.02
CA ARG A 119 18.77 1.21 18.13
C ARG A 119 17.42 0.83 18.74
N LYS A 120 17.19 -0.47 18.92
CA LYS A 120 16.01 -1.00 19.62
C LYS A 120 16.06 -0.63 21.10
N MET A 121 14.93 -0.14 21.61
CA MET A 121 14.69 0.22 22.99
C MET A 121 13.64 -0.74 23.58
N ARG A 122 13.83 -1.14 24.84
CA ARG A 122 12.89 -2.01 25.55
C ARG A 122 11.82 -1.18 26.26
N PHE A 123 10.57 -1.48 26.00
CA PHE A 123 9.39 -0.90 26.64
C PHE A 123 8.61 -1.96 27.39
N GLY A 124 8.15 -1.66 28.59
CA GLY A 124 7.35 -2.57 29.41
C GLY A 124 5.88 -2.65 28.99
N PRO A 125 5.04 -3.36 29.78
CA PRO A 125 3.62 -3.55 29.47
C PRO A 125 2.81 -2.27 29.30
N TRP A 126 3.27 -1.16 29.89
CA TRP A 126 2.63 0.17 29.77
C TRP A 126 2.52 0.65 28.32
N MET A 127 3.36 0.14 27.41
CA MET A 127 3.31 0.46 25.98
C MET A 127 1.97 0.08 25.33
N MET A 128 1.24 -0.92 25.85
CA MET A 128 -0.11 -1.24 25.38
C MET A 128 -1.11 -0.10 25.58
N LYS A 129 -0.91 0.75 26.61
CA LYS A 129 -1.72 1.97 26.80
C LYS A 129 -1.38 3.02 25.74
N VAL A 130 -0.10 3.16 25.40
CA VAL A 130 0.35 4.07 24.32
C VAL A 130 -0.17 3.63 22.96
N PHE A 131 -0.10 2.33 22.63
CA PHE A 131 -0.66 1.83 21.37
C PHE A 131 -2.17 2.09 21.27
N ARG A 132 -2.93 1.92 22.35
CA ARG A 132 -4.35 2.29 22.36
C ARG A 132 -4.57 3.78 22.10
N ALA A 133 -3.79 4.66 22.73
CA ALA A 133 -3.86 6.10 22.48
C ALA A 133 -3.51 6.44 21.02
N LEU A 134 -2.39 5.91 20.50
CA LEU A 134 -1.97 6.12 19.11
C LEU A 134 -3.00 5.60 18.10
N ALA A 135 -3.61 4.44 18.35
CA ALA A 135 -4.66 3.90 17.48
C ALA A 135 -5.91 4.79 17.42
N ALA A 136 -6.24 5.47 18.52
CA ALA A 136 -7.31 6.47 18.56
C ALA A 136 -6.93 7.77 17.83
N LEU A 137 -5.63 8.09 17.79
CA LEU A 137 -5.07 9.25 17.09
C LEU A 137 -4.78 9.02 15.59
N ARG A 138 -5.22 7.90 15.00
CA ARG A 138 -5.04 7.62 13.55
C ARG A 138 -5.59 8.73 12.65
N GLY A 139 -6.56 9.53 13.13
CA GLY A 139 -7.08 10.70 12.42
C GLY A 139 -6.03 11.79 12.16
N LEU A 140 -4.92 11.80 12.91
CA LEU A 140 -3.81 12.72 12.68
C LEU A 140 -2.99 12.36 11.44
N ARG A 141 -3.05 11.11 10.95
CA ARG A 141 -2.29 10.63 9.79
C ARG A 141 -2.45 11.57 8.60
N GLY A 142 -1.32 12.03 8.04
CA GLY A 142 -1.30 12.91 6.89
C GLY A 142 -1.70 14.37 7.17
N THR A 143 -2.04 14.73 8.40
CA THR A 143 -2.26 16.13 8.82
C THR A 143 -0.94 16.80 9.22
N PRO A 144 -0.89 18.14 9.38
CA PRO A 144 0.30 18.81 9.93
C PRO A 144 0.66 18.38 11.36
N LEU A 145 -0.26 17.74 12.08
CA LEU A 145 0.00 17.19 13.42
C LEU A 145 0.60 15.78 13.37
N ASP A 146 0.78 15.19 12.18
CA ASP A 146 1.41 13.90 11.99
C ASP A 146 2.93 13.97 12.14
N VAL A 147 3.41 13.89 13.39
CA VAL A 147 4.85 13.94 13.69
C VAL A 147 5.64 12.81 13.06
N PHE A 148 5.03 11.64 12.83
CA PHE A 148 5.67 10.50 12.16
C PHE A 148 5.77 10.73 10.65
N GLY A 149 4.82 11.49 10.10
CA GLY A 149 4.71 11.80 8.67
C GLY A 149 5.84 12.68 8.11
N TYR A 150 6.67 13.29 8.96
CA TYR A 150 7.73 14.22 8.51
C TYR A 150 9.03 13.56 8.05
N SER A 151 9.20 12.25 8.25
CA SER A 151 10.38 11.54 7.77
C SER A 151 10.48 11.57 6.23
N ALA A 152 11.69 11.50 5.69
CA ALA A 152 11.89 11.45 4.23
C ALA A 152 11.20 10.22 3.61
N GLU A 153 11.20 9.09 4.31
CA GLU A 153 10.49 7.86 3.88
C GLU A 153 8.99 8.09 3.79
N ARG A 154 8.34 8.66 4.82
CA ARG A 154 6.90 8.93 4.80
C ARG A 154 6.51 9.95 3.73
N ARG A 155 7.34 10.98 3.49
CA ARG A 155 7.12 11.93 2.39
C ARG A 155 7.21 11.23 1.03
N ALA A 156 8.21 10.38 0.82
CA ALA A 156 8.37 9.63 -0.41
C ALA A 156 7.23 8.63 -0.65
N GLU A 157 6.72 7.96 0.39
CA GLU A 157 5.56 7.07 0.30
C GLU A 157 4.28 7.84 -0.10
N ARG A 158 4.04 9.02 0.49
CA ARG A 158 2.89 9.86 0.12
C ARG A 158 3.00 10.39 -1.31
N ALA A 159 4.20 10.80 -1.73
CA ALA A 159 4.46 11.22 -3.11
C ALA A 159 4.18 10.05 -4.08
N LEU A 160 4.69 8.86 -3.78
CA LEU A 160 4.46 7.66 -4.59
C LEU A 160 2.96 7.33 -4.73
N LEU A 161 2.17 7.45 -3.66
CA LEU A 161 0.72 7.26 -3.73
C LEU A 161 0.05 8.30 -4.64
N ALA A 162 0.41 9.58 -4.51
CA ALA A 162 -0.14 10.65 -5.33
C ALA A 162 0.24 10.49 -6.82
N ASP A 163 1.49 10.12 -7.10
CA ASP A 163 1.97 9.84 -8.46
C ASP A 163 1.25 8.63 -9.06
N TYR A 164 0.95 7.62 -8.25
CA TYR A 164 0.23 6.43 -8.69
C TYR A 164 -1.25 6.71 -9.00
N GLU A 165 -1.92 7.55 -8.21
CA GLU A 165 -3.30 7.96 -8.52
C GLU A 165 -3.36 8.84 -9.77
N THR A 166 -2.38 9.72 -9.96
CA THR A 166 -2.23 10.50 -11.18
C THR A 166 -2.03 9.58 -12.39
N LEU A 167 -1.19 8.55 -12.24
CA LEU A 167 -1.01 7.51 -13.25
C LEU A 167 -2.33 6.77 -13.54
N CYS A 168 -3.09 6.38 -12.52
CA CYS A 168 -4.38 5.71 -12.72
C CYS A 168 -5.36 6.58 -13.53
N ALA A 169 -5.40 7.89 -13.26
CA ALA A 169 -6.21 8.83 -14.01
C ALA A 169 -5.73 8.96 -15.47
N GLU A 170 -4.42 9.05 -15.70
CA GLU A 170 -3.83 9.08 -17.04
C GLU A 170 -4.15 7.80 -17.83
N LEU A 171 -3.99 6.64 -17.20
CA LEU A 171 -4.32 5.34 -17.81
C LEU A 171 -5.79 5.28 -18.17
N ALA A 172 -6.70 5.67 -17.27
CA ALA A 172 -8.14 5.69 -17.55
C ALA A 172 -8.52 6.61 -18.73
N LEU A 173 -7.81 7.72 -18.93
CA LEU A 173 -8.05 8.67 -20.02
C LEU A 173 -7.40 8.26 -21.36
N GLY A 174 -6.29 7.52 -21.32
CA GLY A 174 -5.51 7.15 -22.51
C GLY A 174 -5.67 5.69 -22.96
N LEU A 175 -6.49 4.90 -22.26
CA LEU A 175 -6.65 3.48 -22.56
C LEU A 175 -7.27 3.24 -23.93
N THR A 176 -6.65 2.32 -24.67
CA THR A 176 -7.11 1.74 -25.93
C THR A 176 -6.93 0.22 -25.88
N PRO A 177 -7.51 -0.55 -26.82
CA PRO A 177 -7.26 -1.98 -26.88
C PRO A 177 -5.78 -2.32 -27.10
N ASP A 178 -5.08 -1.52 -27.90
CA ASP A 178 -3.69 -1.78 -28.32
C ASP A 178 -2.65 -1.48 -27.22
N ASN A 179 -2.96 -0.62 -26.24
CA ASN A 179 -2.01 -0.22 -25.20
C ASN A 179 -2.31 -0.86 -23.82
N ARG A 180 -3.32 -1.73 -23.73
CA ARG A 180 -3.74 -2.36 -22.47
C ARG A 180 -2.59 -3.02 -21.70
N ASP A 181 -1.74 -3.79 -22.37
CA ASP A 181 -0.65 -4.50 -21.71
C ASP A 181 0.37 -3.52 -21.09
N ALA A 182 0.62 -2.39 -21.76
CA ALA A 182 1.45 -1.32 -21.21
C ALA A 182 0.79 -0.65 -19.99
N ALA A 183 -0.52 -0.44 -20.01
CA ALA A 183 -1.26 0.06 -18.84
C ALA A 183 -1.14 -0.90 -17.64
N VAL A 184 -1.30 -2.20 -17.88
CA VAL A 184 -1.19 -3.23 -16.83
C VAL A 184 0.22 -3.28 -16.25
N ALA A 185 1.25 -3.20 -17.10
CA ALA A 185 2.64 -3.14 -16.68
C ALA A 185 2.91 -1.92 -15.79
N LEU A 186 2.47 -0.72 -16.22
CA LEU A 186 2.55 0.51 -15.44
C LEU A 186 1.83 0.40 -14.09
N ALA A 187 0.60 -0.10 -14.08
CA ALA A 187 -0.20 -0.27 -12.88
C ALA A 187 0.39 -1.29 -11.90
N SER A 188 1.19 -2.24 -12.40
CA SER A 188 1.84 -3.30 -11.63
C SER A 188 3.20 -2.92 -11.05
N LEU A 189 3.79 -1.79 -11.44
CA LEU A 189 5.11 -1.35 -10.96
C LEU A 189 5.28 -1.34 -9.44
N PRO A 190 4.27 -0.94 -8.62
CA PRO A 190 4.43 -0.94 -7.17
C PRO A 190 4.69 -2.32 -6.58
N ASP A 191 4.40 -3.43 -7.30
CA ASP A 191 4.74 -4.79 -6.86
C ASP A 191 6.26 -5.03 -6.74
N SER A 192 7.06 -4.27 -7.49
CA SER A 192 8.53 -4.30 -7.43
C SER A 192 9.12 -3.59 -6.21
N ILE A 193 8.35 -2.69 -5.58
CA ILE A 193 8.77 -1.93 -4.40
C ILE A 193 8.52 -2.78 -3.16
N ARG A 194 9.60 -3.38 -2.63
CA ARG A 194 9.59 -4.26 -1.46
C ARG A 194 10.76 -3.94 -0.53
N GLY A 195 10.71 -4.50 0.68
CA GLY A 195 11.71 -4.28 1.72
C GLY A 195 11.43 -3.06 2.59
N PHE A 196 12.42 -2.69 3.40
CA PHE A 196 12.33 -1.62 4.40
C PHE A 196 13.53 -0.68 4.31
N GLY A 197 13.37 0.57 4.74
CA GLY A 197 14.46 1.54 4.83
C GLY A 197 15.22 1.72 3.51
N HIS A 198 16.55 1.55 3.55
CA HIS A 198 17.42 1.78 2.38
C HIS A 198 17.15 0.80 1.23
N VAL A 199 16.71 -0.44 1.51
CA VAL A 199 16.34 -1.42 0.49
C VAL A 199 15.12 -0.93 -0.28
N LYS A 200 14.11 -0.43 0.45
CA LYS A 200 12.90 0.15 -0.15
C LYS A 200 13.22 1.39 -0.96
N ALA A 201 14.08 2.28 -0.45
CA ALA A 201 14.49 3.48 -1.16
C ALA A 201 15.17 3.16 -2.51
N ARG A 202 16.07 2.16 -2.54
CA ARG A 202 16.69 1.70 -3.80
C ARG A 202 15.65 1.07 -4.74
N ALA A 203 14.72 0.28 -4.22
CA ALA A 203 13.64 -0.32 -5.01
C ALA A 203 12.72 0.76 -5.61
N MET A 204 12.39 1.81 -4.85
CA MET A 204 11.62 2.96 -5.35
C MET A 204 12.35 3.69 -6.47
N ALA A 205 13.65 3.94 -6.32
CA ALA A 205 14.45 4.59 -7.37
C ALA A 205 14.49 3.76 -8.67
N LYS A 206 14.64 2.43 -8.55
CA LYS A 206 14.59 1.51 -9.71
C LYS A 206 13.19 1.49 -10.35
N ALA A 207 12.14 1.43 -9.54
CA ALA A 207 10.76 1.44 -10.03
C ALA A 207 10.43 2.75 -10.75
N GLU A 208 10.97 3.89 -10.30
CA GLU A 208 10.80 5.18 -10.98
C GLU A 208 11.53 5.23 -12.34
N GLN A 209 12.72 4.63 -12.47
CA GLN A 209 13.39 4.50 -13.77
C GLN A 209 12.54 3.70 -14.75
N GLU A 210 12.01 2.56 -14.29
CA GLU A 210 11.14 1.72 -15.12
C GLU A 210 9.81 2.40 -15.44
N ARG A 211 9.24 3.15 -14.49
CA ARG A 211 8.05 3.98 -14.72
C ARG A 211 8.26 4.97 -15.85
N ARG A 212 9.41 5.65 -15.90
CA ARG A 212 9.73 6.60 -16.97
C ARG A 212 9.84 5.91 -18.33
N ARG A 213 10.48 4.74 -18.39
CA ARG A 213 10.59 3.94 -19.62
C ARG A 213 9.20 3.54 -20.13
N LEU A 214 8.38 2.92 -19.28
CA LEU A 214 7.03 2.47 -19.64
C LEU A 214 6.08 3.64 -19.97
N LEU A 215 6.22 4.80 -19.30
CA LEU A 215 5.43 5.99 -19.64
C LEU A 215 5.82 6.58 -21.00
N ALA A 216 7.10 6.52 -21.37
CA ALA A 216 7.53 6.95 -22.69
C ALA A 216 6.92 6.05 -23.78
N GLU A 217 6.89 4.73 -23.54
CA GLU A 217 6.24 3.76 -24.43
C GLU A 217 4.72 3.96 -24.50
N TRP A 218 4.07 4.19 -23.36
CA TRP A 218 2.63 4.47 -23.27
C TRP A 218 2.20 5.72 -24.04
N ARG A 219 3.02 6.78 -23.99
CA ARG A 219 2.74 8.07 -24.64
C ARG A 219 3.25 8.14 -26.08
N ALA A 220 4.01 7.15 -26.54
CA ALA A 220 4.47 7.10 -27.91
C ALA A 220 3.26 6.93 -28.85
N PRO A 221 3.22 7.66 -29.98
CA PRO A 221 2.19 7.42 -30.98
C PRO A 221 2.27 5.98 -31.48
N PRO A 222 1.13 5.32 -31.78
CA PRO A 222 1.15 3.98 -32.31
C PRO A 222 2.01 3.93 -33.59
N PRO A 223 2.79 2.86 -33.81
CA PRO A 223 3.57 2.74 -35.04
C PRO A 223 2.63 2.91 -36.23
N LEU A 224 3.02 3.79 -37.16
CA LEU A 224 2.34 3.96 -38.45
C LEU A 224 2.20 2.57 -39.07
N ARG A 225 0.98 2.05 -39.13
CA ARG A 225 0.69 0.89 -39.95
C ARG A 225 0.96 1.35 -41.38
N GLU A 226 2.04 0.90 -41.98
CA GLU A 226 2.24 1.02 -43.43
C GLU A 226 0.98 0.45 -44.07
N ALA A 227 0.17 1.33 -44.66
CA ALA A 227 -0.88 0.94 -45.56
C ALA A 227 -0.20 0.25 -46.73
N ALA A 228 -0.14 -1.07 -46.68
CA ALA A 228 0.19 -1.88 -47.84
C ALA A 228 -0.93 -1.68 -48.85
N GLU A 229 -0.62 -0.93 -49.92
CA GLU A 229 -1.31 -1.00 -51.21
C GLU A 229 -1.11 -2.38 -51.86
#